data_AF-A0A1G0X1U0-F1
#
_entry.id   AF-A0A1G0X1U0-F1
#
_cell.length_a   1.000
_cell.length_b   1.000
_cell.length_c   1.000
_cell.angle_alpha   90.00
_cell.angle_beta   90.00
_cell.angle_gamma   90.00
#
_symmetry.space_group_name_H-M   'P 1'
#
loop_
_entity.id
_entity.type
_entity.pdbx_description
1 polymer ?
#
loop_
_entity_poly.entity_id
_entity_poly.type
_entity_poly.pdbx_seq_one_letter_code
_entity_poly.pdbx_strand_id
1 'polypeptide(L)'
;MKSNPTLFEDYKIRRLYDEATETWYFSVVDVIQALIQQPDFQAARNYWKVLKNRLNKEGSETVTNCNRLKMLAEDGKLRLTDAATAETLLRLIQSIPSPKAELIFTALAELSTRQIAETMEAVGMSENEVASREGGGIAKKARIALETKTGQKVVSADNFLERRKVPEKLSQDD
;
A
#
# COMPACT_ATOMS: atom_id res chain seq x y z
N MET A 1 8.95 -18.85 -11.65
CA MET A 1 8.26 -17.83 -10.82
C MET A 1 8.74 -17.95 -9.39
N LYS A 2 9.49 -16.95 -8.91
CA LYS A 2 9.91 -16.86 -7.50
C LYS A 2 8.87 -16.05 -6.73
N SER A 3 8.41 -16.55 -5.58
CA SER A 3 7.44 -15.87 -4.71
C SER A 3 7.99 -15.80 -3.30
N ASN A 4 8.35 -14.59 -2.86
CA ASN A 4 8.78 -14.30 -1.49
C ASN A 4 8.01 -13.07 -0.99
N PRO A 5 7.28 -13.16 0.14
CA PRO A 5 6.52 -12.04 0.69
C PRO A 5 7.44 -10.90 1.16
N THR A 6 6.91 -9.68 1.17
CA THR A 6 7.55 -8.52 1.80
C THR A 6 6.67 -7.98 2.93
N LEU A 7 7.27 -7.37 3.94
CA LEU A 7 6.54 -6.73 5.04
C LEU A 7 6.25 -5.26 4.72
N PHE A 8 5.05 -4.80 5.08
CA PHE A 8 4.60 -3.40 5.04
C PHE A 8 3.73 -3.14 6.27
N GLU A 9 4.15 -2.28 7.20
CA GLU A 9 3.40 -1.96 8.44
C GLU A 9 2.79 -3.21 9.12
N ASP A 10 3.61 -4.26 9.33
CA ASP A 10 3.21 -5.59 9.86
C ASP A 10 2.36 -6.50 8.96
N TYR A 11 1.91 -6.01 7.81
CA TYR A 11 1.20 -6.80 6.81
C TYR A 11 2.17 -7.51 5.85
N LYS A 12 1.95 -8.81 5.63
CA LYS A 12 2.66 -9.59 4.61
C LYS A 12 2.00 -9.40 3.26
N ILE A 13 2.69 -8.71 2.34
CA ILE A 13 2.22 -8.54 0.96
C ILE A 13 2.81 -9.65 0.09
N ARG A 14 1.95 -10.52 -0.42
CA ARG A 14 2.36 -11.56 -1.38
C ARG A 14 2.70 -10.92 -2.72
N ARG A 15 3.85 -11.31 -3.26
CA ARG A 15 4.34 -10.86 -4.57
C ARG A 15 4.87 -12.02 -5.40
N LEU A 16 4.87 -11.82 -6.72
CA LEU A 16 5.36 -12.75 -7.71
C LEU A 16 6.13 -11.98 -8.77
N TYR A 17 7.33 -12.46 -9.11
CA TYR A 17 8.09 -11.95 -10.23
C TYR A 17 7.85 -12.81 -11.47
N ASP A 18 7.46 -12.17 -12.56
CA ASP A 18 7.40 -12.78 -13.89
C ASP A 18 8.68 -12.44 -14.65
N GLU A 19 9.49 -13.46 -14.93
CA GLU A 19 10.77 -13.32 -15.62
C GLU A 19 10.59 -13.02 -17.12
N ALA A 20 9.47 -13.43 -17.73
CA ALA A 20 9.25 -13.23 -19.16
C ALA A 20 8.94 -11.77 -19.51
N THR A 21 8.27 -11.07 -18.60
CA THR A 21 7.87 -9.67 -18.76
C THR A 21 8.64 -8.73 -17.84
N GLU A 22 9.63 -9.27 -17.10
CA GLU A 22 10.39 -8.58 -16.06
C GLU A 22 9.52 -7.80 -15.06
N THR A 23 8.30 -8.27 -14.80
CA THR A 23 7.28 -7.52 -14.07
C THR A 23 6.99 -8.12 -12.70
N TRP A 24 6.84 -7.24 -11.70
CA TRP A 24 6.36 -7.61 -10.37
C TRP A 24 4.83 -7.49 -10.27
N TYR A 25 4.21 -8.55 -9.75
CA TYR A 25 2.80 -8.60 -9.41
C TYR A 25 2.63 -8.72 -7.89
N PHE A 26 1.67 -8.00 -7.33
CA PHE A 26 1.35 -8.03 -5.90
C PHE A 26 -0.12 -8.38 -5.68
N SER A 27 -0.41 -9.11 -4.61
CA SER A 27 -1.78 -9.43 -4.22
C SER A 27 -2.58 -8.17 -3.91
N VAL A 28 -3.65 -7.93 -4.68
CA VAL A 28 -4.54 -6.77 -4.51
C VAL A 28 -5.22 -6.81 -3.15
N VAL A 29 -5.63 -7.99 -2.69
CA VAL A 29 -6.33 -8.16 -1.41
C VAL A 29 -5.40 -7.84 -0.23
N ASP A 30 -4.13 -8.23 -0.30
CA ASP A 30 -3.16 -7.99 0.79
C ASP A 30 -2.82 -6.50 0.87
N VAL A 31 -2.67 -5.85 -0.29
CA VAL A 31 -2.48 -4.40 -0.38
C VAL A 31 -3.70 -3.68 0.18
N ILE A 32 -4.92 -4.07 -0.21
CA ILE A 32 -6.15 -3.49 0.35
C ILE A 32 -6.19 -3.70 1.86
N GLN A 33 -5.90 -4.92 2.34
CA GLN A 33 -5.88 -5.24 3.77
C GLN A 33 -4.97 -4.31 4.56
N ALA A 34 -3.74 -4.10 4.08
CA ALA A 34 -2.80 -3.16 4.66
C ALA A 34 -3.35 -1.73 4.63
N LEU A 35 -3.90 -1.30 3.49
CA LEU A 35 -4.41 0.06 3.33
C LEU A 35 -5.60 0.38 4.21
N ILE A 36 -6.52 -0.57 4.40
CA ILE A 36 -7.66 -0.36 5.28
C ILE A 36 -7.32 -0.68 6.75
N GLN A 37 -6.09 -1.12 7.05
CA GLN A 37 -5.64 -1.65 8.35
C GLN A 37 -6.59 -2.69 8.92
N GLN A 38 -7.02 -3.62 8.07
CA GLN A 38 -7.99 -4.63 8.45
C GLN A 38 -7.27 -5.89 8.95
N PRO A 39 -7.42 -6.26 10.24
CA PRO A 39 -6.84 -7.51 10.75
C PRO A 39 -7.41 -8.75 10.06
N ASP A 40 -8.70 -8.74 9.70
CA ASP A 40 -9.35 -9.90 9.05
C ASP A 40 -9.20 -9.88 7.52
N PHE A 41 -8.46 -10.86 6.99
CA PHE A 41 -8.30 -11.07 5.56
C PHE A 41 -9.65 -11.24 4.83
N GLN A 42 -10.65 -11.88 5.45
CA GLN A 42 -11.94 -12.11 4.81
C GLN A 42 -12.74 -10.81 4.66
N ALA A 43 -12.68 -9.92 5.64
CA ALA A 43 -13.21 -8.57 5.54
C ALA A 43 -12.54 -7.76 4.42
N ALA A 44 -11.21 -7.83 4.27
CA ALA A 44 -10.50 -7.19 3.16
C ALA A 44 -10.91 -7.73 1.78
N ARG A 45 -11.09 -9.06 1.68
CA ARG A 45 -11.61 -9.71 0.46
C ARG A 45 -13.03 -9.26 0.12
N ASN A 46 -13.90 -9.14 1.12
CA ASN A 46 -15.27 -8.66 0.91
C ASN A 46 -15.28 -7.19 0.45
N TYR A 47 -14.44 -6.35 1.06
CA TYR A 47 -14.24 -4.97 0.61
C TYR A 47 -13.83 -4.92 -0.87
N TRP A 48 -12.82 -5.72 -1.24
CA TRP A 48 -12.37 -5.81 -2.63
C TRP A 48 -13.49 -6.23 -3.59
N LYS A 49 -14.33 -7.21 -3.21
CA LYS A 49 -15.48 -7.63 -4.01
C LYS A 49 -16.45 -6.47 -4.26
N VAL A 50 -16.73 -5.65 -3.24
CA VAL A 50 -17.62 -4.48 -3.36
C VAL A 50 -16.98 -3.39 -4.21
N LEU A 51 -15.70 -3.07 -3.97
CA LEU A 51 -14.95 -2.07 -4.74
C LEU A 51 -14.89 -2.46 -6.22
N LYS A 52 -14.58 -3.72 -6.51
CA LYS A 52 -14.55 -4.27 -7.87
C LYS A 52 -15.89 -4.05 -8.60
N ASN A 53 -17.00 -4.33 -7.94
CA ASN A 53 -18.33 -4.12 -8.52
C ASN A 53 -18.63 -2.65 -8.79
N ARG A 54 -18.18 -1.75 -7.92
CA ARG A 54 -18.33 -0.30 -8.12
C ARG A 54 -17.54 0.18 -9.32
N LEU A 55 -16.25 -0.18 -9.38
CA LEU A 55 -15.35 0.18 -10.47
C LEU A 55 -15.83 -0.34 -11.82
N ASN A 56 -16.37 -1.57 -11.87
CA ASN A 56 -16.97 -2.12 -13.08
C ASN A 56 -18.21 -1.32 -13.55
N LYS A 57 -19.03 -0.83 -12.62
CA LYS A 57 -20.19 0.02 -12.95
C LYS A 57 -19.78 1.40 -13.47
N GLU A 58 -18.65 1.90 -13.01
CA GLU A 58 -18.05 3.17 -13.47
C GLU A 58 -17.28 3.01 -14.80
N GLY A 59 -17.20 1.79 -15.35
CA GLY A 59 -16.47 1.51 -16.59
C GLY A 59 -14.94 1.50 -16.42
N SER A 60 -14.43 1.35 -15.20
CA SER A 60 -12.99 1.35 -14.92
C SER A 60 -12.30 0.10 -15.45
N GLU A 61 -11.34 0.26 -16.35
CA GLU A 61 -10.50 -0.82 -16.88
C GLU A 61 -9.56 -1.44 -15.83
N THR A 62 -9.37 -0.77 -14.69
CA THR A 62 -8.42 -1.17 -13.64
C THR A 62 -8.75 -2.54 -13.03
N VAL A 63 -10.04 -2.89 -12.96
CA VAL A 63 -10.48 -4.23 -12.51
C VAL A 63 -10.10 -5.30 -13.52
N THR A 64 -10.19 -4.99 -14.81
CA THR A 64 -9.87 -5.90 -15.92
C THR A 64 -8.37 -6.20 -15.97
N ASN A 65 -7.54 -5.25 -15.54
CA ASN A 65 -6.08 -5.37 -15.48
C ASN A 65 -5.56 -6.15 -14.26
N CYS A 66 -6.45 -6.73 -13.45
CA CYS A 66 -6.04 -7.62 -12.35
C CYS A 66 -5.93 -9.07 -12.84
N ASN A 67 -4.73 -9.65 -12.77
CA ASN A 67 -4.48 -11.04 -13.13
C ASN A 67 -4.80 -11.97 -11.95
N ARG A 68 -5.56 -13.04 -12.18
CA ARG A 68 -5.73 -14.10 -11.17
C ARG A 68 -4.50 -15.00 -11.16
N LEU A 69 -3.58 -14.75 -10.24
CA LEU A 69 -2.32 -15.50 -10.09
C LEU A 69 -2.37 -16.43 -8.89
N LYS A 70 -1.69 -17.58 -8.98
CA LYS A 70 -1.53 -18.50 -7.84
C LYS A 70 -0.41 -17.96 -6.94
N MET A 71 -0.74 -17.70 -5.68
CA MET A 71 0.22 -17.24 -4.67
C MET A 71 0.11 -18.10 -3.41
N LEU A 72 1.22 -18.25 -2.69
CA LEU A 72 1.27 -19.01 -1.44
C LEU A 72 0.50 -18.26 -0.35
N ALA A 73 -0.55 -18.88 0.20
CA ALA A 73 -1.31 -18.34 1.33
C ALA A 73 -0.64 -18.68 2.67
N GLU A 74 -1.13 -18.09 3.77
CA GLU A 74 -0.59 -18.30 5.12
C GLU A 74 -0.63 -19.77 5.59
N ASP A 75 -1.62 -20.53 5.13
CA ASP A 75 -1.73 -21.97 5.41
C ASP A 75 -0.81 -22.84 4.53
N GLY A 76 0.11 -22.23 3.79
CA GLY A 76 1.06 -22.91 2.91
C GLY A 76 0.45 -23.43 1.60
N LYS A 77 -0.82 -23.15 1.31
CA LYS A 77 -1.47 -23.62 0.06
C LYS A 77 -1.43 -22.54 -1.02
N LEU A 78 -1.17 -22.95 -2.26
CA LEU A 78 -1.30 -22.07 -3.43
C LEU A 78 -2.77 -21.77 -3.70
N ARG A 79 -3.16 -20.49 -3.63
CA ARG A 79 -4.51 -20.04 -3.97
C ARG A 79 -4.48 -18.97 -5.04
N LEU A 80 -5.52 -18.97 -5.88
CA LEU A 80 -5.76 -17.89 -6.83
C LEU A 80 -6.11 -16.61 -6.05
N THR A 81 -5.40 -15.54 -6.36
CA THR A 81 -5.65 -14.21 -5.83
C THR A 81 -5.59 -13.22 -6.98
N ASP A 82 -6.38 -12.15 -6.89
CA ASP A 82 -6.21 -11.05 -7.83
C ASP A 82 -4.87 -10.37 -7.52
N ALA A 83 -4.05 -10.24 -8.55
CA ALA A 83 -2.74 -9.66 -8.49
C ALA A 83 -2.58 -8.60 -9.56
N ALA A 84 -1.86 -7.54 -9.25
CA ALA A 84 -1.73 -6.39 -10.12
C ALA A 84 -0.31 -5.83 -10.05
N THR A 85 0.10 -5.12 -11.11
CA THR A 85 1.39 -4.42 -11.14
C THR A 85 1.35 -3.20 -10.23
N ALA A 86 2.51 -2.64 -9.92
CA ALA A 86 2.59 -1.41 -9.12
C ALA A 86 1.75 -0.26 -9.73
N GLU A 87 1.75 -0.10 -11.06
CA GLU A 87 0.94 0.92 -11.73
C GLU A 87 -0.56 0.70 -11.53
N THR A 88 -1.03 -0.54 -11.74
CA THR A 88 -2.45 -0.88 -11.57
C THR A 88 -2.89 -0.71 -10.11
N LEU A 89 -2.04 -1.09 -9.15
CA LEU A 89 -2.32 -0.86 -7.73
C LEU A 89 -2.46 0.62 -7.42
N LEU A 90 -1.55 1.47 -7.90
CA LEU A 90 -1.61 2.91 -7.68
C LEU A 90 -2.91 3.53 -8.20
N ARG A 91 -3.47 3.01 -9.31
CA ARG A 91 -4.80 3.42 -9.79
C ARG A 91 -5.92 2.92 -8.89
N LEU A 92 -5.88 1.65 -8.45
CA LEU A 92 -6.87 1.10 -7.52
C LEU A 92 -6.91 1.86 -6.20
N ILE A 93 -5.74 2.24 -5.68
CA ILE A 93 -5.59 3.01 -4.44
C ILE A 93 -6.32 4.35 -4.53
N GLN A 94 -6.26 5.02 -5.68
CA GLN A 94 -6.99 6.29 -5.87
C GLN A 94 -8.51 6.11 -5.90
N SER A 95 -8.98 4.96 -6.35
CA SER A 95 -10.41 4.62 -6.34
C SER A 95 -10.93 4.23 -4.94
N ILE A 96 -10.04 4.12 -3.95
CA ILE A 96 -10.41 3.92 -2.55
C ILE A 96 -10.55 5.33 -1.95
N PRO A 97 -11.77 5.84 -1.71
CA PRO A 97 -11.97 7.12 -1.04
C PRO A 97 -11.59 6.94 0.43
N SER A 98 -10.31 7.04 0.72
CA SER A 98 -9.79 6.92 2.06
C SER A 98 -8.63 7.90 2.27
N PRO A 99 -8.60 8.58 3.43
CA PRO A 99 -7.41 9.22 4.00
C PRO A 99 -6.11 8.42 3.85
N LYS A 100 -6.26 7.10 3.71
CA LYS A 100 -5.21 6.10 3.77
C LYS A 100 -4.43 5.96 2.46
N ALA A 101 -4.85 6.58 1.36
CA ALA A 101 -4.01 6.70 0.17
C ALA A 101 -2.72 7.50 0.45
N GLU A 102 -2.76 8.42 1.42
CA GLU A 102 -1.59 9.14 1.93
C GLU A 102 -0.60 8.22 2.67
N LEU A 103 -1.10 7.15 3.33
CA LEU A 103 -0.26 6.20 4.08
C LEU A 103 0.76 5.51 3.19
N ILE A 104 0.47 5.29 1.90
CA ILE A 104 1.48 4.72 0.97
C ILE A 104 2.64 5.66 0.78
N PHE A 105 2.40 6.96 0.66
CA PHE A 105 3.49 7.92 0.49
C PHE A 105 4.28 8.07 1.79
N THR A 106 3.62 8.00 2.94
CA THR A 106 4.28 7.93 4.24
C THR A 106 5.14 6.69 4.38
N ALA A 107 4.60 5.51 4.09
CA ALA A 107 5.33 4.27 4.18
C ALA A 107 6.42 4.14 3.11
N LEU A 108 6.22 4.71 1.92
CA LEU A 108 7.27 4.85 0.90
C LEU A 108 8.39 5.77 1.39
N ALA A 109 8.06 6.88 2.07
CA ALA A 109 9.04 7.77 2.66
C ALA A 109 9.84 7.03 3.76
N GLU A 110 9.15 6.26 4.61
CA GLU A 110 9.78 5.49 5.68
C GLU A 110 10.70 4.38 5.14
N LEU A 111 10.21 3.55 4.22
CA LEU A 111 11.00 2.50 3.57
C LEU A 111 12.21 3.08 2.83
N SER A 112 12.01 4.17 2.09
CA SER A 112 13.11 4.82 1.37
C SER A 112 14.12 5.42 2.33
N THR A 113 13.67 6.09 3.39
CA THR A 113 14.54 6.64 4.45
C THR A 113 15.36 5.52 5.08
N ARG A 114 14.70 4.42 5.47
CA ARG A 114 15.36 3.28 6.11
C ARG A 114 16.39 2.63 5.18
N GLN A 115 16.02 2.37 3.93
CA GLN A 115 16.93 1.77 2.95
C GLN A 115 18.14 2.67 2.67
N ILE A 116 17.94 3.99 2.57
CA ILE A 116 19.03 4.95 2.38
C ILE A 116 19.92 4.98 3.61
N ALA A 117 19.34 5.07 4.81
CA ALA A 117 20.07 5.05 6.08
C ALA A 117 20.92 3.77 6.23
N GLU A 118 20.36 2.60 5.92
CA GLU A 118 21.08 1.33 5.92
C GLU A 118 22.22 1.31 4.89
N THR A 119 21.97 1.81 3.68
CA THR A 119 22.97 1.81 2.58
C THR A 119 24.13 2.75 2.87
N MET A 120 23.87 3.87 3.53
CA MET A 120 24.90 4.84 3.90
C MET A 120 25.52 4.57 5.28
N GLU A 121 25.11 3.50 5.95
CA GLU A 121 25.47 3.19 7.35
C GLU A 121 25.27 4.42 8.26
N ALA A 122 24.14 5.12 8.12
CA ALA A 122 23.86 6.35 8.85
C ALA A 122 23.82 6.13 10.36
N VAL A 123 24.71 6.81 11.09
CA VAL A 123 24.73 6.78 12.55
C VAL A 123 24.54 8.19 13.09
N GLY A 124 23.69 8.37 14.10
CA GLY A 124 23.49 9.68 14.71
C GLY A 124 22.58 10.60 13.88
N MET A 125 22.40 11.84 14.35
CA MET A 125 21.32 12.69 13.87
C MET A 125 21.60 13.30 12.49
N SER A 126 22.84 13.66 12.22
CA SER A 126 23.24 14.38 11.00
C SER A 126 23.04 13.52 9.74
N GLU A 127 23.47 12.27 9.78
CA GLU A 127 23.36 11.31 8.70
C GLU A 127 21.91 10.85 8.49
N ASN A 128 21.18 10.62 9.58
CA ASN A 128 19.77 10.24 9.51
C ASN A 128 18.88 11.38 8.98
N GLU A 129 19.26 12.65 9.19
CA GLU A 129 18.57 13.78 8.58
C GLU A 129 18.69 13.75 7.05
N VAL A 130 19.86 13.43 6.52
CA VAL A 130 20.08 13.29 5.06
C VAL A 130 19.23 12.16 4.51
N ALA A 131 19.27 10.98 5.13
CA ALA A 131 18.45 9.84 4.74
C ALA A 131 16.94 10.18 4.76
N SER A 132 16.49 10.90 5.79
CA SER A 132 15.09 11.34 5.92
C SER A 132 14.67 12.31 4.83
N ARG A 133 15.53 13.28 4.47
CA ARG A 133 15.25 14.23 3.39
C ARG A 133 15.16 13.54 2.03
N GLU A 134 16.08 12.62 1.75
CA GLU A 134 16.10 11.86 0.50
C GLU A 134 14.90 10.90 0.41
N GLY A 135 14.61 10.16 1.47
CA GLY A 135 13.46 9.26 1.54
C GLY A 135 12.13 9.99 1.38
N GLY A 136 11.94 11.11 2.07
CA GLY A 136 10.78 11.99 1.90
C GLY A 136 10.71 12.60 0.48
N GLY A 137 11.86 12.93 -0.11
CA GLY A 137 11.98 13.43 -1.48
C GLY A 137 11.49 12.42 -2.52
N ILE A 138 11.82 11.14 -2.36
CA ILE A 138 11.35 10.05 -3.23
C ILE A 138 9.83 9.93 -3.17
N ALA A 139 9.26 9.87 -1.95
CA ALA A 139 7.81 9.82 -1.78
C ALA A 139 7.10 11.03 -2.37
N LYS A 140 7.66 12.24 -2.17
CA LYS A 140 7.13 13.48 -2.74
C LYS A 140 7.11 13.44 -4.27
N LYS A 141 8.20 12.99 -4.90
CA LYS A 141 8.27 12.85 -6.37
C LYS A 141 7.24 11.84 -6.88
N ALA A 142 7.11 10.69 -6.22
CA ALA A 142 6.12 9.68 -6.57
C ALA A 142 4.68 10.22 -6.46
N ARG A 143 4.38 10.96 -5.38
CA ARG A 143 3.08 11.60 -5.19
C ARG A 143 2.78 12.60 -6.28
N ILE A 144 3.71 13.51 -6.58
CA ILE A 144 3.53 14.52 -7.62
C ILE A 144 3.32 13.85 -8.98
N ALA A 145 4.15 12.88 -9.34
CA ALA A 145 4.00 12.15 -10.60
C ALA A 145 2.62 11.48 -10.72
N LEU A 146 2.09 10.96 -9.61
CA LEU A 146 0.75 10.39 -9.55
C LEU A 146 -0.33 11.45 -9.75
N GLU A 147 -0.30 12.53 -8.97
CA GLU A 147 -1.26 13.65 -9.07
C GLU A 147 -1.27 14.26 -10.47
N THR A 148 -0.09 14.43 -11.09
CA THR A 148 0.03 14.96 -12.45
C THR A 148 -0.61 14.03 -13.49
N LYS A 149 -0.43 12.71 -13.35
CA LYS A 149 -0.99 11.75 -14.31
C LYS A 149 -2.49 11.56 -14.16
N THR A 150 -3.03 11.71 -12.96
CA THR A 150 -4.44 11.41 -12.69
C THR A 150 -5.32 12.66 -12.56
N GLY A 151 -4.72 13.84 -12.41
CA GLY A 151 -5.43 15.10 -12.21
C GLY A 151 -6.13 15.22 -10.86
N GLN A 152 -5.97 14.22 -9.98
CA GLN A 152 -6.59 14.16 -8.67
C GLN A 152 -5.54 14.41 -7.58
N LYS A 153 -5.92 15.17 -6.55
CA LYS A 153 -5.06 15.36 -5.37
C LYS A 153 -5.09 14.13 -4.49
N VAL A 154 -3.91 13.64 -4.13
CA VAL A 154 -3.78 12.53 -3.17
C VAL A 154 -4.08 13.03 -1.76
N VAL A 155 -3.60 14.24 -1.43
CA VAL A 155 -3.84 14.91 -0.15
C VAL A 155 -4.97 15.92 -0.33
N SER A 156 -6.06 15.75 0.41
CA SER A 156 -7.20 16.68 0.43
C SER A 156 -7.70 16.88 1.85
N ALA A 157 -8.34 18.02 2.13
CA ALA A 157 -8.89 18.31 3.46
C ALA A 157 -9.98 17.31 3.88
N ASP A 158 -10.66 16.72 2.91
CA ASP A 158 -11.71 15.71 3.12
C ASP A 158 -11.15 14.31 3.44
N ASN A 159 -9.84 14.13 3.26
CA ASN A 159 -9.11 12.87 3.47
C ASN A 159 -8.45 12.82 4.87
N PHE A 160 -9.00 13.45 5.89
CA PHE A 160 -8.50 13.29 7.26
C PHE A 160 -9.04 12.00 7.91
N LEU A 161 -8.18 11.18 8.52
CA LEU A 161 -8.65 10.12 9.42
C LEU A 161 -9.38 10.78 10.61
N GLU A 162 -10.58 10.31 10.94
CA GLU A 162 -11.20 10.69 12.21
C GLU A 162 -10.22 10.38 13.35
N ARG A 163 -9.90 11.38 14.18
CA ARG A 163 -9.00 11.20 15.31
C ARG A 163 -9.52 10.03 16.14
N ARG A 164 -8.70 9.00 16.32
CA ARG A 164 -8.99 7.86 17.20
C ARG A 164 -9.43 8.46 18.55
N LYS A 165 -10.69 8.28 18.95
CA LYS A 165 -11.13 8.67 20.30
C LYS A 165 -10.26 7.90 21.27
N VAL A 166 -9.38 8.59 21.98
CA VAL A 166 -8.64 8.01 23.09
C VAL A 166 -9.71 7.53 24.08
N PRO A 167 -9.71 6.26 24.51
CA PRO A 167 -10.66 5.80 25.52
C PRO A 167 -10.49 6.68 26.76
N GLU A 168 -11.58 7.28 27.23
CA GLU A 168 -11.66 8.19 28.39
C GLU A 168 -11.46 7.45 29.73
N LYS A 169 -10.53 6.50 29.78
CA LYS A 169 -10.17 5.74 30.99
C LYS A 169 -8.67 5.57 31.05
N LEU A 170 -7.98 6.66 31.35
CA LEU A 170 -6.58 6.68 31.82
C LEU A 170 -6.37 7.81 32.85
N SER A 171 -7.40 8.09 33.64
CA SER A 171 -7.29 8.96 34.80
C SER A 171 -8.23 8.45 35.89
N GLN A 172 -7.73 7.51 36.69
CA GLN A 172 -8.03 7.32 38.10
C GLN A 172 -7.38 6.01 38.53
N ASP A 173 -6.18 6.13 39.10
CA ASP A 173 -5.64 5.28 40.16
C ASP A 173 -4.43 6.06 40.73
N ASP A 174 -4.71 6.97 41.66
CA ASP A 174 -3.83 7.51 42.71
C ASP A 174 -4.71 8.01 43.86
#